data_AF-A0A4Y8CB23-F1
#
_entry.id   AF-A0A4Y8CB23-F1
#
_cell.length_a   1.000
_cell.length_b   1.000
_cell.length_c   1.000
_cell.angle_alpha   90.00
_cell.angle_beta   90.00
_cell.angle_gamma   90.00
#
_symmetry.space_group_name_H-M   'P 1'
#
loop_
_entity.id
_entity.type
_entity.pdbx_description
1 polymer ?
#
loop_
_entity_poly.entity_id
_entity_poly.type
_entity_poly.pdbx_seq_one_letter_code
_entity_poly.pdbx_strand_id
1 'polypeptide(L)'
;ESRRIDNQLRGRAGRQGDPGISRFYLSLEDNLLRIFGGDRIKSIMDRLGIEEGESIESRIVTRAVENAQKKVESLHFESRKHLLEYDDVANEQRKTIYRYRNELLDENYDIRAKISQNIAEYSANVMNDY
;
A
#
# COMPACT_ATOMS: atom_id res chain seq x y z
N GLU A 1 -5.37 -5.78 -6.51
CA GLU A 1 -5.27 -7.12 -7.12
C GLU A 1 -3.82 -7.56 -7.07
N SER A 2 -3.51 -8.73 -6.50
CA SER A 2 -2.13 -9.12 -6.19
C SER A 2 -1.92 -10.59 -6.50
N ARG A 3 -0.73 -10.91 -7.02
CA ARG A 3 -0.27 -12.29 -7.26
C ARG A 3 -0.37 -13.17 -6.01
N ARG A 4 -0.31 -12.54 -4.83
CA ARG A 4 -0.49 -13.24 -3.55
C ARG A 4 -1.86 -13.89 -3.44
N ILE A 5 -2.93 -13.20 -3.84
CA ILE A 5 -4.30 -13.74 -3.77
C ILE A 5 -4.49 -14.85 -4.79
N ASP A 6 -3.93 -14.68 -5.99
CA ASP A 6 -3.96 -15.72 -7.04
C ASP A 6 -3.24 -16.99 -6.57
N ASN A 7 -2.07 -16.85 -5.94
CA ASN A 7 -1.33 -17.98 -5.39
C ASN A 7 -2.07 -18.62 -4.20
N GLN A 8 -2.80 -17.84 -3.40
CA GLN A 8 -3.67 -18.38 -2.35
C GLN A 8 -4.81 -19.22 -2.93
N LEU A 9 -5.41 -18.78 -4.04
CA LEU A 9 -6.42 -19.57 -4.75
C LEU A 9 -5.82 -20.85 -5.33
N ARG A 10 -4.65 -20.76 -5.98
CA ARG A 10 -3.92 -21.92 -6.51
C ARG A 10 -3.58 -22.94 -5.41
N GLY A 11 -3.15 -22.47 -4.24
CA GLY A 11 -2.79 -23.32 -3.09
C GLY A 11 -3.97 -23.99 -2.40
N ARG A 12 -5.22 -23.78 -2.86
CA ARG A 12 -6.37 -24.55 -2.39
C ARG A 12 -6.47 -25.93 -3.05
N ALA A 13 -5.85 -26.12 -4.21
CA ALA A 13 -5.77 -27.42 -4.88
C ALA A 13 -4.45 -28.15 -4.52
N GLY A 14 -4.46 -29.49 -4.58
CA GLY A 14 -3.26 -30.32 -4.44
C GLY A 14 -2.58 -30.27 -3.07
N ARG A 15 -3.36 -30.43 -2.00
CA ARG A 15 -2.84 -30.43 -0.62
C ARG A 15 -2.16 -31.76 -0.30
N GLN A 16 -1.12 -31.74 0.55
CA GLN A 16 -0.46 -32.97 1.05
C GLN A 16 0.02 -33.96 -0.04
N GLY A 17 0.38 -33.45 -1.22
CA GLY A 17 0.82 -34.27 -2.35
C GLY A 17 -0.32 -34.77 -3.25
N ASP A 18 -1.57 -34.40 -2.95
CA ASP A 18 -2.70 -34.70 -3.82
C ASP A 18 -2.52 -34.05 -5.21
N PRO A 19 -2.97 -34.71 -6.29
CA PRO A 19 -3.03 -34.07 -7.59
C PRO A 19 -4.05 -32.92 -7.56
N GLY A 20 -3.75 -31.84 -8.28
CA GLY A 20 -4.62 -30.67 -8.36
C GLY A 20 -4.33 -29.81 -9.59
N ILE A 21 -5.37 -29.17 -10.11
CA ILE A 21 -5.28 -28.26 -11.25
C ILE A 21 -5.93 -26.93 -10.88
N SER A 22 -5.25 -25.84 -11.20
CA SER A 22 -5.81 -24.49 -11.13
C SER A 22 -5.72 -23.85 -12.51
N ARG A 23 -6.80 -23.22 -12.95
CA ARG A 23 -6.82 -22.43 -14.19
C ARG A 23 -7.41 -21.06 -13.88
N PHE A 24 -6.81 -20.02 -14.45
CA PHE A 24 -7.29 -18.66 -14.37
C PHE A 24 -7.88 -18.27 -15.71
N TYR A 25 -9.05 -17.64 -15.68
CA TYR A 25 -9.70 -17.04 -16.83
C TYR A 25 -9.72 -15.54 -16.60
N LEU A 26 -9.33 -14.78 -17.61
CA LEU A 26 -9.20 -13.33 -17.57
C LEU A 26 -9.84 -12.78 -18.84
N SER A 27 -10.53 -11.65 -18.71
CA SER A 27 -11.00 -10.87 -19.84
C SER A 27 -10.11 -9.64 -20.00
N LEU A 28 -9.93 -9.22 -21.25
CA LEU A 28 -9.15 -8.03 -21.59
C LEU A 28 -9.85 -6.74 -21.14
N GLU A 29 -11.16 -6.83 -20.90
CA GLU A 29 -11.97 -5.77 -20.33
C GLU A 29 -11.88 -5.68 -18.80
N ASP A 30 -11.20 -6.64 -18.16
CA ASP A 30 -11.04 -6.65 -16.70
C ASP A 30 -10.31 -5.39 -16.24
N ASN A 31 -10.70 -4.88 -15.08
CA ASN A 31 -10.25 -3.58 -14.60
C ASN A 31 -8.71 -3.50 -14.50
N LEU A 32 -8.06 -4.59 -14.11
CA LEU A 32 -6.60 -4.73 -14.11
C LEU A 32 -5.98 -4.45 -15.49
N LEU A 33 -6.49 -5.11 -16.52
CA LEU A 33 -5.96 -5.02 -17.88
C LEU A 33 -6.40 -3.73 -18.57
N ARG A 34 -7.55 -3.19 -18.21
CA ARG A 34 -7.98 -1.88 -18.68
C ARG A 34 -7.07 -0.75 -18.16
N ILE A 35 -6.71 -0.79 -16.88
CA ILE A 35 -5.89 0.27 -16.26
C ILE A 35 -4.39 0.08 -16.60
N PHE A 36 -3.90 -1.17 -16.68
CA PHE A 36 -2.47 -1.46 -16.78
C PHE A 36 -2.04 -2.22 -18.03
N GLY A 37 -2.98 -2.82 -18.76
CA GLY A 37 -2.75 -3.50 -20.04
C GLY A 37 -2.67 -2.55 -21.23
N GLY A 38 -3.37 -1.41 -21.16
CA GLY A 38 -3.25 -0.26 -22.06
C GLY A 38 -3.24 -0.60 -23.56
N ASP A 39 -2.59 0.25 -24.35
CA ASP A 39 -2.43 0.08 -25.80
C ASP A 39 -1.62 -1.16 -26.18
N ARG A 40 -0.79 -1.66 -25.26
CA ARG A 40 0.15 -2.73 -25.56
C ARG A 40 -0.55 -4.07 -25.69
N ILE A 41 -1.49 -4.38 -24.79
CA ILE A 41 -2.30 -5.60 -24.91
C ILE A 41 -3.23 -5.50 -26.13
N LYS A 42 -3.85 -4.34 -26.37
CA LYS A 42 -4.69 -4.10 -27.55
C LYS A 42 -3.91 -4.30 -28.87
N SER A 43 -2.71 -3.72 -28.96
CA SER A 43 -1.84 -3.88 -30.14
C SER A 43 -1.35 -5.33 -30.37
N ILE A 44 -1.25 -6.13 -29.30
CA ILE A 44 -0.90 -7.54 -29.41
C ILE A 44 -2.10 -8.33 -29.97
N MET A 45 -3.33 -7.99 -29.58
CA MET A 45 -4.54 -8.59 -30.13
C MET A 45 -4.72 -8.25 -31.61
N ASP A 46 -4.59 -6.96 -31.96
CA ASP A 46 -4.71 -6.50 -33.35
C ASP A 46 -3.70 -7.21 -34.26
N ARG A 47 -2.50 -7.50 -33.75
CA ARG A 47 -1.46 -8.25 -34.48
C ARG A 47 -1.71 -9.74 -34.56
N LEU A 48 -2.37 -10.32 -33.56
CA LEU A 48 -2.69 -11.75 -33.55
C LEU A 48 -3.94 -12.06 -34.38
N GLY A 49 -4.74 -11.06 -34.75
CA GLY A 49 -5.90 -11.23 -35.63
C GLY A 49 -7.00 -12.09 -35.01
N ILE A 50 -7.16 -11.99 -33.69
CA ILE A 50 -8.03 -12.87 -32.90
C ILE A 50 -9.47 -12.42 -33.05
N GLU A 51 -10.33 -13.33 -33.46
CA GLU A 51 -11.75 -13.05 -33.64
C GLU A 51 -12.51 -13.05 -32.31
N GLU A 52 -13.64 -12.35 -32.28
CA GLU A 52 -14.47 -12.22 -31.08
C GLU A 52 -15.02 -13.60 -30.66
N GLY A 53 -14.63 -14.06 -29.46
CA GLY A 53 -15.01 -15.38 -28.93
C GLY A 53 -13.89 -16.42 -28.92
N GLU A 54 -12.73 -16.14 -29.51
CA GLU A 54 -11.59 -17.04 -29.45
C GLU A 54 -10.79 -16.90 -28.14
N SER A 55 -10.47 -18.05 -27.51
CA SER A 55 -9.64 -18.07 -26.30
C SER A 55 -8.16 -17.91 -26.65
N ILE A 56 -7.48 -17.00 -25.95
CA ILE A 56 -6.07 -16.70 -26.19
C ILE A 56 -5.20 -17.41 -25.15
N GLU A 57 -4.43 -18.41 -25.57
CA GLU A 57 -3.36 -18.98 -24.76
C GLU A 57 -1.99 -18.63 -25.36
N SER A 58 -1.49 -17.44 -25.01
CA SER A 58 -0.15 -16.98 -25.43
C SER A 58 0.71 -16.64 -24.23
N ARG A 59 1.94 -17.18 -24.21
CA ARG A 59 2.96 -16.84 -23.20
C ARG A 59 3.26 -15.34 -23.15
N ILE A 60 3.09 -14.63 -24.26
CA ILE A 60 3.30 -13.17 -24.34
C ILE A 60 2.20 -12.44 -23.55
N VAL A 61 0.95 -12.85 -23.72
CA VAL A 61 -0.20 -12.27 -23.00
C VAL A 61 -0.09 -12.57 -21.51
N THR A 62 0.21 -13.81 -21.13
CA THR A 62 0.42 -14.17 -19.70
C THR A 62 1.51 -13.30 -19.06
N ARG A 63 2.64 -13.06 -19.73
CA ARG A 63 3.70 -12.17 -19.22
C ARG A 63 3.23 -10.72 -19.11
N ALA A 64 2.43 -10.23 -20.05
CA ALA A 64 1.88 -8.89 -19.99
C ALA A 64 0.97 -8.71 -18.77
N VAL A 65 0.12 -9.70 -18.48
CA VAL A 65 -0.73 -9.74 -17.28
C VAL A 65 0.13 -9.74 -16.01
N GLU A 66 1.15 -10.59 -15.91
CA GLU A 66 2.04 -10.62 -14.74
C GLU A 66 2.75 -9.28 -14.50
N ASN A 67 3.17 -8.59 -15.57
CA ASN A 67 3.80 -7.28 -15.48
C ASN A 67 2.82 -6.21 -15.02
N ALA A 68 1.57 -6.25 -15.51
CA ALA A 68 0.51 -5.37 -15.06
C ALA A 68 0.26 -5.54 -13.55
N GLN A 69 0.14 -6.79 -13.07
CA GLN A 69 -0.01 -7.10 -11.64
C GLN A 69 1.15 -6.57 -10.80
N LYS A 70 2.40 -6.80 -11.22
CA LYS A 70 3.59 -6.26 -10.54
C LYS A 70 3.56 -4.73 -10.43
N LYS A 71 3.10 -4.05 -11.48
CA LYS A 71 3.01 -2.59 -11.49
C LYS A 71 1.96 -2.09 -10.49
N VAL A 72 0.81 -2.76 -10.39
CA VAL A 72 -0.22 -2.47 -9.38
C VAL A 72 0.31 -2.67 -7.97
N GLU A 73 1.02 -3.77 -7.73
CA GLU A 73 1.62 -4.07 -6.43
C GLU A 73 2.66 -3.01 -6.03
N SER A 74 3.51 -2.58 -6.96
CA SER A 74 4.48 -1.51 -6.75
C SER A 74 3.80 -0.18 -6.43
N LEU A 75 2.74 0.19 -7.15
CA LEU A 75 1.96 1.41 -6.88
C LEU A 75 1.36 1.39 -5.47
N HIS A 76 0.75 0.26 -5.07
CA HIS A 76 0.20 0.11 -3.72
C HIS A 76 1.29 0.06 -2.64
N PHE A 77 2.48 -0.43 -2.96
CA PHE A 77 3.62 -0.38 -2.04
C PHE A 77 4.07 1.05 -1.80
N GLU A 78 4.31 1.83 -2.87
CA GLU A 78 4.72 3.24 -2.75
C GLU A 78 3.66 4.09 -2.05
N SER A 79 2.37 3.88 -2.38
CA SER A 79 1.27 4.59 -1.71
C SER A 79 1.26 4.32 -0.20
N ARG A 80 1.51 3.07 0.22
CA ARG A 80 1.58 2.71 1.64
C ARG A 80 2.83 3.26 2.30
N LYS A 81 3.95 3.32 1.60
CA LYS A 81 5.18 3.94 2.10
C LYS A 81 4.96 5.43 2.39
N HIS A 82 4.38 6.17 1.45
CA HIS A 82 4.04 7.58 1.69
C HIS A 82 3.05 7.76 2.83
N LEU A 83 2.02 6.93 2.92
CA LEU A 83 1.07 6.99 4.04
C LEU A 83 1.75 6.73 5.39
N LEU A 84 2.70 5.79 5.44
CA LEU A 84 3.51 5.52 6.63
C LEU A 84 4.36 6.74 7.02
N GLU A 85 4.99 7.41 6.06
CA GLU A 85 5.78 8.63 6.32
C GLU A 85 4.93 9.73 6.99
N TYR A 86 3.67 9.90 6.56
CA TYR A 86 2.74 10.83 7.22
C TYR A 86 2.32 10.37 8.61
N ASP A 87 2.03 9.07 8.80
CA ASP A 87 1.68 8.53 10.10
C ASP A 87 2.85 8.61 11.09
N ASP A 88 4.10 8.45 10.63
CA ASP A 88 5.28 8.55 11.48
C ASP A 88 5.38 9.93 12.16
N VAL A 89 5.12 11.01 11.43
CA VAL A 89 5.09 12.37 12.00
C VAL A 89 3.99 12.50 13.05
N ALA A 90 2.77 12.04 12.73
CA ALA A 90 1.66 12.06 13.66
C ALA A 90 1.92 11.19 14.89
N ASN A 91 2.62 10.06 14.72
CA ASN A 91 2.98 9.13 15.77
C ASN A 91 4.05 9.71 16.71
N GLU A 92 5.06 10.41 16.19
CA GLU A 92 6.06 11.08 17.04
C GLU A 92 5.45 12.22 17.87
N GLN A 93 4.53 12.99 17.28
CA GLN A 93 3.73 13.96 18.01
C GLN A 93 2.91 13.27 19.12
N ARG A 94 2.20 12.18 18.77
CA ARG A 94 1.38 11.40 19.71
C ARG A 94 2.20 10.85 20.87
N LYS A 95 3.38 10.27 20.60
CA LYS A 95 4.30 9.76 21.63
C LYS A 95 4.77 10.88 22.56
N THR A 96 5.10 12.05 22.01
CA THR A 96 5.54 13.20 22.82
C THR A 96 4.44 13.69 23.74
N ILE A 97 3.22 13.85 23.22
CA ILE A 97 2.06 14.25 24.03
C ILE A 97 1.71 13.19 25.08
N TYR A 98 1.75 11.90 24.72
CA TYR A 98 1.42 10.84 25.66
C TYR A 98 2.48 10.69 26.75
N ARG A 99 3.75 10.88 26.43
CA ARG A 99 4.83 10.93 27.42
C ARG A 99 4.59 12.10 28.39
N TYR A 100 4.34 13.30 27.88
CA TYR A 100 4.07 14.47 28.73
C TYR A 100 2.80 14.29 29.58
N ARG A 101 1.74 13.71 29.00
CA ARG A 101 0.52 13.34 29.75
C ARG A 101 0.84 12.37 30.89
N ASN A 102 1.66 11.36 30.65
CA ASN A 102 2.02 10.38 31.68
C ASN A 102 2.89 11.00 32.77
N GLU A 103 3.80 11.92 32.44
CA GLU A 103 4.55 12.71 33.42
C GLU A 103 3.60 13.51 34.32
N LEU A 104 2.61 14.20 33.74
CA LEU A 104 1.61 14.96 34.51
C LEU A 104 0.71 14.10 35.40
N LEU A 105 0.55 12.82 35.08
CA LEU A 105 -0.22 11.86 35.87
C LEU A 105 0.61 11.18 36.96
N ASP A 106 1.94 11.35 36.96
CA ASP A 106 2.81 10.88 38.04
C ASP A 106 2.63 11.78 39.26
N GLU A 107 2.27 11.19 40.40
CA GLU A 107 2.06 11.92 41.66
C GLU A 107 3.32 12.65 42.14
N ASN A 108 4.50 12.21 41.70
CA ASN A 108 5.79 12.82 42.06
C ASN A 108 6.18 13.99 41.14
N TYR A 109 5.42 14.25 40.08
CA TYR A 109 5.74 15.31 39.13
C TYR A 109 5.33 16.68 39.66
N ASP A 110 6.29 17.60 39.78
CA ASP A 110 6.02 18.98 40.20
C ASP A 110 5.43 19.82 39.05
N ILE A 111 4.10 19.81 38.97
CA ILE A 111 3.34 20.56 37.98
C ILE A 111 3.58 22.08 38.12
N ARG A 112 3.75 22.61 39.34
CA ARG A 112 3.91 24.07 39.55
C ARG A 112 5.24 24.56 38.98
N ALA A 113 6.30 23.79 39.19
CA ALA A 113 7.60 24.06 38.60
C ALA A 113 7.50 24.07 37.06
N LYS A 114 6.80 23.10 36.47
CA LYS A 114 6.63 23.04 35.00
C LYS A 114 5.84 24.22 34.43
N ILE A 115 4.75 24.63 35.09
CA ILE A 115 3.98 25.81 34.67
C ILE A 115 4.86 27.07 34.70
N SER A 116 5.66 27.23 35.76
CA SER A 116 6.54 28.39 35.92
C SER A 116 7.61 28.43 34.81
N GLN A 117 8.18 27.27 34.46
CA GLN A 117 9.10 27.14 33.33
C GLN A 117 8.43 27.56 32.01
N ASN A 118 7.23 27.05 31.73
CA ASN A 118 6.51 27.35 30.48
C ASN A 118 6.21 28.86 30.33
N ILE A 119 5.86 29.55 31.44
CA ILE A 119 5.62 31.01 31.44
C ILE A 119 6.92 31.76 31.10
N ALA A 120 8.05 31.35 31.69
CA ALA A 120 9.34 31.97 31.42
C ALA A 120 9.77 31.79 29.96
N GLU A 121 9.64 30.56 29.42
CA GLU A 121 9.95 30.24 28.02
C GLU A 121 9.07 31.06 27.06
N TYR A 122 7.76 31.12 27.31
CA TYR A 122 6.85 31.91 26.47
C TYR A 122 7.19 33.40 26.50
N SER A 123 7.45 33.95 27.69
CA SER A 123 7.82 35.37 27.84
C SER A 123 9.12 35.69 27.10
N ALA A 124 10.11 34.80 27.14
CA ALA A 124 11.36 34.95 26.42
C ALA A 124 11.18 34.90 24.89
N ASN A 125 10.32 34.00 24.39
CA ASN A 125 10.02 33.93 22.97
C ASN A 125 9.34 35.20 22.46
N VAL A 126 8.34 35.70 23.19
CA VAL A 126 7.64 36.95 22.82
C VAL A 126 8.61 38.15 22.81
N MET A 127 9.54 38.22 23.77
CA MET A 127 10.54 39.30 23.81
C MET A 127 11.57 39.22 22.68
N ASN A 128 11.84 38.04 22.13
CA ASN A 128 12.76 37.87 20.99
C ASN A 128 12.11 38.17 19.63
N ASP A 129 10.79 38.08 19.54
CA ASP A 129 10.04 38.40 18.31
C ASP A 129 9.81 39.93 18.12
N TYR A 130 10.17 40.75 19.12
CA TYR A 130 10.15 42.21 19.10
C TYR A 130 11.56 42.80 19.01
#